data_AF-A0A7J4T5J9-F1
#
_entry.id   AF-A0A7J4T5J9-F1
#
_cell.length_a   1.000
_cell.length_b   1.000
_cell.length_c   1.000
_cell.angle_alpha   90.00
_cell.angle_beta   90.00
_cell.angle_gamma   90.00
#
_symmetry.space_group_name_H-M   'P 1'
#
loop_
_entity.id
_entity.type
_entity.pdbx_description
1 polymer ?
#
loop_
_entity_poly.entity_id
_entity_poly.type
_entity_poly.pdbx_seq_one_letter_code
_entity_poly.pdbx_strand_id
1 'polypeptide(L)'
;MNKSPGILQCPECRTLNENNFITNPDETAQLGFISSKTKPDHTDENEWAPHGLCTSVGCINEWCKDRNLDPLYRLGVPLIQYFEEESDTAQHMKSEYDCEVCGIGQYTYVPKSKGFECNNPSCSSVRYDLAPSEGTGAQKGEKWYRNRSIFLKALDNRRSVVDPPYKFEKAVNPFARGTFADQHGIEEENFHTKQGSEQSWIECQLPFLMAMKDMSGTAFQKILLTTYIHKTFSFLHIEPLWLFAKRGKLGGELSWAFRTYNEKDSIFSGLIEGNLYALEHNRASIHCVYELLKAEIPWPSDRIQDEYIIRKAVESKERLEEKGLIEKLKQYNLMDAEYSLNGRLRTPIGLVECICIINALHHHSGIDNFAIDVRKEIFPNRGKSQYWKNIMGEKAEIFVNLVLPDLCLTY
;
A
#
# COMPACT_ATOMS: atom_id res chain seq x y z
N MET A 1 2.86 -37.07 21.87
CA MET A 1 2.49 -35.75 21.32
C MET A 1 1.66 -35.97 20.07
N ASN A 2 0.35 -35.70 20.13
CA ASN A 2 -0.54 -35.84 18.98
C ASN A 2 -0.30 -34.65 18.06
N LYS A 3 0.34 -34.87 16.90
CA LYS A 3 0.47 -33.85 15.86
C LYS A 3 -0.92 -33.53 15.31
N SER A 4 -1.26 -32.24 15.23
CA SER A 4 -2.49 -31.78 14.58
C SER A 4 -2.58 -32.37 13.16
N PRO A 5 -3.75 -32.90 12.74
CA PRO A 5 -3.91 -33.41 11.38
C PRO A 5 -3.72 -32.26 10.40
N GLY A 6 -2.69 -32.33 9.55
CA GLY A 6 -2.39 -31.27 8.59
C GLY A 6 -3.55 -31.06 7.60
N ILE A 7 -3.86 -29.80 7.33
CA ILE A 7 -4.94 -29.35 6.45
C ILE A 7 -4.53 -29.57 4.99
N LEU A 8 -5.37 -30.23 4.20
CA LEU A 8 -5.10 -30.45 2.78
C LEU A 8 -5.48 -29.22 1.96
N GLN A 9 -4.60 -28.77 1.08
CA GLN A 9 -4.82 -27.57 0.27
C GLN A 9 -4.35 -27.78 -1.17
N CYS A 10 -5.05 -27.15 -2.11
CA CYS A 10 -4.58 -27.03 -3.49
C CYS A 10 -3.59 -25.86 -3.57
N PRO A 11 -2.43 -26.01 -4.22
CA PRO A 11 -1.47 -24.91 -4.42
C PRO A 11 -2.05 -23.66 -5.10
N GLU A 12 -3.08 -23.84 -5.94
CA GLU A 12 -3.66 -22.75 -6.74
C GLU A 12 -4.83 -22.05 -6.02
N CYS A 13 -5.75 -22.81 -5.43
CA CYS A 13 -6.95 -22.24 -4.80
C CYS A 13 -6.98 -22.35 -3.27
N ARG A 14 -5.93 -22.88 -2.64
CA ARG A 14 -5.93 -23.25 -1.22
C ARG A 14 -7.15 -24.12 -0.93
N THR A 15 -8.04 -23.70 -0.02
CA THR A 15 -9.26 -24.41 0.37
C THR A 15 -10.51 -23.94 -0.38
N LEU A 16 -10.41 -22.93 -1.27
CA LEU A 16 -11.57 -22.29 -1.91
C LEU A 16 -12.41 -23.26 -2.77
N ASN A 17 -11.80 -24.32 -3.29
CA ASN A 17 -12.46 -25.37 -4.09
C ASN A 17 -12.43 -26.73 -3.38
N GLU A 18 -12.46 -26.78 -2.04
CA GLU A 18 -12.44 -28.04 -1.27
C GLU A 18 -13.49 -29.07 -1.75
N ASN A 19 -14.65 -28.60 -2.22
CA ASN A 19 -15.70 -29.47 -2.78
C ASN A 19 -15.27 -30.23 -4.05
N ASN A 20 -14.19 -29.77 -4.71
CA ASN A 20 -13.61 -30.40 -5.89
C ASN A 20 -12.38 -31.26 -5.55
N PHE A 21 -12.14 -31.54 -4.27
CA PHE A 21 -11.02 -32.36 -3.82
C PHE A 21 -11.39 -33.84 -3.84
N ILE A 22 -10.53 -34.64 -4.46
CA ILE A 22 -10.59 -36.10 -4.42
C ILE A 22 -9.44 -36.55 -3.53
N THR A 23 -9.74 -36.97 -2.31
CA THR A 23 -8.74 -37.45 -1.33
C THR A 23 -8.69 -38.97 -1.21
N ASN A 24 -9.62 -39.68 -1.88
CA ASN A 24 -9.64 -41.13 -1.97
C ASN A 24 -8.46 -41.63 -2.84
N PRO A 25 -7.55 -42.44 -2.31
CA PRO A 25 -6.39 -42.95 -3.05
C PRO A 25 -6.75 -43.80 -4.28
N ASP A 26 -7.86 -44.55 -4.24
CA ASP A 26 -8.29 -45.42 -5.35
C ASP A 26 -8.84 -44.60 -6.51
N GLU A 27 -9.62 -43.55 -6.22
CA GLU A 27 -10.12 -42.60 -7.23
C GLU A 27 -8.99 -41.76 -7.82
N THR A 28 -8.01 -41.36 -6.99
CA THR A 28 -6.80 -40.65 -7.43
C THR A 28 -5.99 -41.50 -8.42
N ALA A 29 -5.86 -42.81 -8.14
CA ALA A 29 -5.18 -43.76 -9.03
C ALA A 29 -5.94 -44.00 -10.34
N GLN A 30 -7.27 -44.06 -10.31
CA GLN A 30 -8.11 -44.16 -11.51
C GLN A 30 -7.98 -42.95 -12.44
N LEU A 31 -7.64 -41.77 -11.90
CA LEU A 31 -7.34 -40.55 -12.65
C LEU A 31 -5.89 -40.48 -13.14
N GLY A 32 -5.12 -41.56 -13.03
CA GLY A 32 -3.77 -41.67 -13.55
C GLY A 32 -2.66 -41.11 -12.65
N PHE A 33 -2.95 -40.83 -11.37
CA PHE A 33 -1.97 -40.31 -10.42
C PHE A 33 -1.48 -41.38 -9.43
N ILE A 34 -0.23 -41.29 -9.03
CA ILE A 34 0.35 -42.17 -8.00
C ILE A 34 -0.01 -41.63 -6.62
N SER A 35 -0.88 -42.32 -5.89
CA SER A 35 -1.41 -41.91 -4.58
C SER A 35 -0.61 -42.46 -3.38
N SER A 36 0.57 -43.04 -3.60
CA SER A 36 1.41 -43.59 -2.53
C SER A 36 1.94 -42.49 -1.60
N LYS A 37 1.92 -42.74 -0.28
CA LYS A 37 2.44 -41.78 0.73
C LYS A 37 3.94 -41.51 0.60
N THR A 38 4.69 -42.49 0.11
CA THR A 38 6.11 -42.35 -0.23
C THR A 38 6.23 -42.24 -1.75
N LYS A 39 7.01 -41.25 -2.21
CA LYS A 39 7.28 -41.03 -3.63
C LYS A 39 8.16 -42.17 -4.16
N PRO A 40 7.75 -42.89 -5.23
CA PRO A 40 8.62 -43.87 -5.87
C PRO A 40 9.79 -43.19 -6.59
N ASP A 41 10.96 -43.82 -6.61
CA ASP A 41 12.25 -43.22 -7.01
C ASP A 41 12.36 -42.76 -8.49
N HIS A 42 11.32 -42.93 -9.30
CA HIS A 42 11.29 -42.52 -10.71
C HIS A 42 9.95 -41.87 -11.13
N THR A 43 9.19 -41.30 -10.19
CA THR A 43 7.91 -40.64 -10.47
C THR A 43 8.08 -39.15 -10.68
N ASP A 44 7.52 -38.61 -11.76
CA ASP A 44 7.43 -37.16 -11.99
C ASP A 44 6.67 -36.50 -10.82
N GLU A 45 7.13 -35.34 -10.34
CA GLU A 45 6.44 -34.58 -9.27
C GLU A 45 5.00 -34.20 -9.66
N ASN A 46 4.74 -34.11 -10.96
CA ASN A 46 3.42 -33.86 -11.49
C ASN A 46 2.54 -35.12 -11.48
N GLU A 47 3.08 -36.33 -11.41
CA GLU A 47 2.28 -37.57 -11.44
C GLU A 47 2.04 -38.12 -10.03
N TRP A 48 2.67 -37.54 -9.01
CA TRP A 48 2.58 -37.96 -7.62
C TRP A 48 1.58 -37.09 -6.82
N ALA A 49 0.56 -37.74 -6.24
CA ALA A 49 -0.52 -37.08 -5.49
C ALA A 49 -0.84 -37.85 -4.18
N PRO A 50 0.07 -37.82 -3.19
CA PRO A 50 -0.02 -38.61 -1.96
C PRO A 50 -1.20 -38.22 -1.05
N HIS A 51 -1.79 -37.05 -1.29
CA HIS A 51 -2.88 -36.47 -0.49
C HIS A 51 -4.17 -36.24 -1.29
N GLY A 52 -4.21 -36.68 -2.54
CA GLY A 52 -5.34 -36.45 -3.44
C GLY A 52 -5.15 -35.31 -4.43
N LEU A 53 -6.23 -34.92 -5.11
CA LEU A 53 -6.23 -33.98 -6.24
C LEU A 53 -7.31 -32.91 -6.08
N CYS A 54 -7.03 -31.69 -6.56
CA CYS A 54 -8.05 -30.69 -6.89
C CYS A 54 -8.42 -30.80 -8.37
N THR A 55 -9.70 -31.05 -8.66
CA THR A 55 -10.22 -31.24 -10.03
C THR A 55 -10.81 -29.96 -10.65
N SER A 56 -10.67 -28.82 -9.98
CA SER A 56 -11.17 -27.54 -10.48
C SER A 56 -10.47 -27.15 -11.79
N VAL A 57 -11.28 -26.95 -12.84
CA VAL A 57 -10.79 -26.57 -14.19
C VAL A 57 -9.94 -25.30 -14.15
N GLY A 58 -10.30 -24.33 -13.31
CA GLY A 58 -9.52 -23.09 -13.13
C GLY A 58 -8.13 -23.36 -12.53
N CYS A 59 -8.05 -24.25 -11.54
CA CYS A 59 -6.78 -24.64 -10.93
C CYS A 59 -5.91 -25.46 -11.89
N ILE A 60 -6.51 -26.34 -12.69
CA ILE A 60 -5.80 -27.13 -13.69
C ILE A 60 -5.19 -26.22 -14.75
N ASN A 61 -5.94 -25.24 -15.25
CA ASN A 61 -5.45 -24.31 -16.27
C ASN A 61 -4.27 -23.46 -15.79
N GLU A 62 -4.36 -22.89 -14.57
CA GLU A 62 -3.26 -22.10 -14.01
C GLU A 62 -2.04 -22.98 -13.68
N TRP A 63 -2.25 -24.14 -13.06
CA TRP A 63 -1.17 -25.09 -12.76
C TRP A 63 -0.39 -25.51 -14.00
N CYS A 64 -1.10 -25.78 -15.11
CA CYS A 64 -0.51 -26.20 -16.37
C CYS A 64 0.21 -25.05 -17.08
N LYS A 65 -0.37 -23.85 -17.10
CA LYS A 65 0.25 -22.65 -17.67
C LYS A 65 1.59 -22.34 -17.03
N ASP A 66 1.67 -22.40 -15.71
CA ASP A 66 2.90 -22.09 -14.95
C ASP A 66 4.01 -23.13 -15.13
N ARG A 67 3.65 -24.34 -15.58
CA ARG A 67 4.58 -25.46 -15.79
C ARG A 67 4.78 -25.83 -17.25
N ASN A 68 4.22 -25.04 -18.17
CA ASN A 68 4.23 -25.31 -19.61
C ASN A 68 3.72 -26.72 -19.95
N LEU A 69 2.66 -27.15 -19.26
CA LEU A 69 1.96 -28.41 -19.49
C LEU A 69 0.68 -28.15 -20.29
N ASP A 70 0.22 -29.14 -21.05
CA ASP A 70 -1.05 -29.04 -21.77
C ASP A 70 -2.23 -29.38 -20.85
N PRO A 71 -3.14 -28.43 -20.55
CA PRO A 71 -4.27 -28.66 -19.65
C PRO A 71 -5.27 -29.69 -20.17
N LEU A 72 -5.31 -29.98 -21.48
CA LEU A 72 -6.21 -30.98 -22.07
C LEU A 72 -5.95 -32.40 -21.55
N TYR A 73 -4.72 -32.69 -21.13
CA TYR A 73 -4.30 -34.02 -20.67
C TYR A 73 -4.18 -34.11 -19.15
N ARG A 74 -4.68 -33.09 -18.42
CA ARG A 74 -4.52 -33.00 -16.98
C ARG A 74 -5.84 -33.14 -16.23
N LEU A 75 -5.91 -34.15 -15.36
CA LEU A 75 -7.13 -34.53 -14.65
C LEU A 75 -7.21 -33.97 -13.21
N GLY A 76 -6.16 -33.28 -12.73
CA GLY A 76 -6.17 -32.65 -11.41
C GLY A 76 -4.83 -32.02 -11.01
N VAL A 77 -4.87 -31.27 -9.91
CA VAL A 77 -3.71 -30.65 -9.25
C VAL A 77 -3.43 -31.37 -7.91
N PRO A 78 -2.22 -31.93 -7.68
CA PRO A 78 -1.88 -32.58 -6.42
C PRO A 78 -2.10 -31.70 -5.20
N LEU A 79 -2.81 -32.23 -4.20
CA LEU A 79 -3.01 -31.57 -2.92
C LEU A 79 -1.74 -31.67 -2.06
N ILE A 80 -1.47 -30.61 -1.30
CA ILE A 80 -0.36 -30.55 -0.36
C ILE A 80 -0.90 -30.51 1.07
N GLN A 81 -0.17 -31.13 2.00
CA GLN A 81 -0.52 -31.09 3.42
C GLN A 81 0.15 -29.87 4.07
N TYR A 82 -0.68 -28.92 4.51
CA TYR A 82 -0.26 -27.75 5.27
C TYR A 82 -0.39 -28.05 6.76
N PHE A 83 0.72 -28.01 7.49
CA PHE A 83 0.67 -28.04 8.95
C PHE A 83 0.52 -26.60 9.43
N GLU A 84 -0.53 -26.31 10.21
CA GLU A 84 -0.55 -25.10 11.03
C GLU A 84 0.60 -25.22 12.04
N GLU A 85 1.75 -24.67 11.66
CA GLU A 85 2.76 -24.29 12.64
C GLU A 85 2.15 -23.17 13.47
N GLU A 86 2.19 -23.34 14.80
CA GLU A 86 1.84 -22.32 15.78
C GLU A 86 2.31 -20.96 15.27
N SER A 87 1.37 -20.03 15.26
CA SER A 87 1.54 -18.71 14.70
C SER A 87 2.90 -18.12 15.07
N ASP A 88 3.80 -18.06 14.11
CA ASP A 88 4.77 -16.97 13.98
C ASP A 88 3.95 -15.70 13.66
N THR A 89 3.10 -15.29 14.62
CA THR A 89 2.98 -13.87 14.94
C THR A 89 4.39 -13.37 15.02
N ALA A 90 4.68 -12.33 14.23
CA ALA A 90 5.94 -11.62 14.27
C ALA A 90 6.51 -11.71 15.68
N GLN A 91 7.68 -12.33 15.83
CA GLN A 91 8.55 -11.91 16.90
C GLN A 91 8.76 -10.41 16.62
N HIS A 92 7.87 -9.59 17.21
CA HIS A 92 8.28 -8.31 17.74
C HIS A 92 9.66 -8.57 18.31
N MET A 93 10.67 -7.85 17.80
CA MET A 93 12.00 -7.84 18.38
C MET A 93 11.81 -7.70 19.89
N LYS A 94 11.80 -8.83 20.60
CA LYS A 94 11.69 -8.86 22.05
C LYS A 94 13.07 -8.41 22.49
N SER A 95 13.18 -7.13 22.77
CA SER A 95 14.28 -6.60 23.54
C SER A 95 14.26 -7.29 24.90
N GLU A 96 15.34 -7.97 25.24
CA GLU A 96 15.50 -8.59 26.58
C GLU A 96 15.91 -7.57 27.66
N TYR A 97 16.14 -6.31 27.28
CA TYR A 97 16.64 -5.28 28.20
C TYR A 97 15.56 -4.22 28.45
N ASP A 98 15.01 -4.23 29.66
CA ASP A 98 14.17 -3.15 30.15
C ASP A 98 14.99 -1.86 30.29
N CYS A 99 14.37 -0.73 29.96
CA CYS A 99 15.02 0.57 30.04
C CYS A 99 15.14 1.00 31.51
N GLU A 100 16.33 0.85 32.06
CA GLU A 100 16.67 1.24 33.43
C GLU A 100 16.41 2.73 33.73
N VAL A 101 16.32 3.58 32.69
CA VAL A 101 16.12 5.03 32.85
C VAL A 101 14.66 5.40 33.08
N CYS A 102 13.72 4.73 32.41
CA CYS A 102 12.29 5.03 32.55
C CYS A 102 11.48 3.93 33.23
N GLY A 103 12.03 2.73 33.41
CA GLY A 103 11.40 1.58 34.05
C GLY A 103 10.16 1.03 33.33
N ILE A 104 9.81 1.59 32.15
CA ILE A 104 8.57 1.29 31.42
C ILE A 104 8.87 0.90 29.96
N GLY A 105 9.86 1.54 29.34
CA GLY A 105 10.27 1.23 27.97
C GLY A 105 11.28 0.08 27.90
N GLN A 106 11.54 -0.42 26.70
CA GLN A 106 12.54 -1.43 26.43
C GLN A 106 13.52 -0.99 25.34
N TYR A 107 14.75 -1.46 25.41
CA TYR A 107 15.82 -1.08 24.48
C TYR A 107 15.73 -1.86 23.17
N THR A 108 15.41 -1.18 22.07
CA THR A 108 15.31 -1.76 20.73
C THR A 108 16.52 -1.40 19.87
N TYR A 109 17.06 -2.36 19.11
CA TYR A 109 18.22 -2.08 18.25
C TYR A 109 17.83 -1.16 17.10
N VAL A 110 18.54 -0.05 16.95
CA VAL A 110 18.34 0.91 15.88
C VAL A 110 19.55 0.87 14.94
N PRO A 111 19.39 0.32 13.72
CA PRO A 111 20.51 0.14 12.77
C PRO A 111 21.19 1.45 12.37
N LYS A 112 20.46 2.58 12.40
CA LYS A 112 20.97 3.90 12.03
C LYS A 112 21.94 4.46 13.06
N SER A 113 21.67 4.24 14.35
CA SER A 113 22.53 4.72 15.44
C SER A 113 23.58 3.69 15.86
N LYS A 114 23.51 2.45 15.32
CA LYS A 114 24.35 1.31 15.74
C LYS A 114 24.29 1.06 17.26
N GLY A 115 23.19 1.45 17.89
CA GLY A 115 22.95 1.33 19.32
C GLY A 115 21.53 0.85 19.58
N PHE A 116 21.20 0.69 20.86
CA PHE A 116 19.86 0.39 21.29
C PHE A 116 19.18 1.66 21.83
N GLU A 117 17.99 1.94 21.34
CA GLU A 117 17.18 3.09 21.74
C GLU A 117 15.94 2.62 22.51
N CYS A 118 15.61 3.32 23.59
CA CYS A 118 14.39 3.06 24.34
C CYS A 118 13.16 3.31 23.46
N ASN A 119 12.25 2.33 23.37
CA ASN A 119 11.03 2.45 22.58
C ASN A 119 9.92 3.29 23.23
N ASN A 120 10.14 3.82 24.44
CA ASN A 120 9.23 4.76 25.08
C ASN A 120 9.47 6.17 24.51
N PRO A 121 8.47 6.78 23.82
CA PRO A 121 8.63 8.09 23.17
C PRO A 121 9.06 9.23 24.11
N SER A 122 8.75 9.09 25.41
CA SER A 122 9.11 10.05 26.45
C SER A 122 10.50 9.80 27.05
N CYS A 123 11.24 8.80 26.57
CA CYS A 123 12.54 8.40 27.07
C CYS A 123 13.59 8.41 25.95
N SER A 124 14.56 9.31 26.05
CA SER A 124 15.63 9.50 25.06
C SER A 124 16.91 8.69 25.36
N SER A 125 16.79 7.59 26.12
CA SER A 125 17.95 6.81 26.55
C SER A 125 18.49 5.93 25.41
N VAL A 126 19.81 5.95 25.21
CA VAL A 126 20.52 5.19 24.17
C VAL A 126 21.68 4.44 24.81
N ARG A 127 21.83 3.15 24.48
CA ARG A 127 22.89 2.28 24.99
C ARG A 127 23.70 1.71 23.83
N TYR A 128 25.02 1.88 23.88
CA TYR A 128 25.96 1.38 22.87
C TYR A 128 26.80 0.21 23.39
N ASP A 129 26.73 -0.05 24.69
CA ASP A 129 27.43 -1.09 25.43
C ASP A 129 26.70 -2.44 25.40
N LEU A 130 25.44 -2.47 24.93
CA LEU A 130 24.68 -3.70 24.74
C LEU A 130 25.15 -4.41 23.46
N ALA A 131 25.67 -5.63 23.61
CA ALA A 131 25.97 -6.48 22.48
C ALA A 131 24.66 -7.06 21.93
N PRO A 132 24.42 -7.00 20.61
CA PRO A 132 23.30 -7.71 20.03
C PRO A 132 23.59 -9.22 20.17
N SER A 133 22.58 -10.01 20.54
CA SER A 133 22.74 -11.45 20.78
C SER A 133 23.43 -12.14 19.59
N GLU A 134 24.35 -13.07 19.85
CA GLU A 134 25.02 -13.83 18.78
C GLU A 134 23.95 -14.50 17.90
N GLY A 135 23.87 -14.09 16.63
CA GLY A 135 22.78 -14.45 15.70
C GLY A 135 21.98 -13.25 15.16
N THR A 136 22.24 -12.04 15.63
CA THR A 136 21.54 -10.79 15.25
C THR A 136 21.92 -10.17 13.91
N GLY A 137 22.72 -10.85 13.09
CA GLY A 137 22.64 -10.64 11.66
C GLY A 137 21.30 -11.22 11.22
N ALA A 138 20.24 -10.41 11.13
CA ALA A 138 18.93 -10.83 10.66
C ALA A 138 19.06 -11.43 9.24
N GLN A 139 19.38 -12.71 9.14
CA GLN A 139 19.26 -13.46 7.91
C GLN A 139 17.77 -13.60 7.67
N LYS A 140 17.25 -12.70 6.84
CA LYS A 140 15.90 -12.76 6.30
C LYS A 140 15.73 -14.16 5.68
N GLY A 141 14.89 -15.02 6.27
CA GLY A 141 14.71 -16.40 5.78
C GLY A 141 14.05 -16.45 4.40
N GLU A 142 14.09 -17.59 3.70
CA GLU A 142 13.49 -17.75 2.36
C GLU A 142 12.01 -17.33 2.30
N LYS A 143 11.25 -17.62 3.35
CA LYS A 143 9.84 -17.22 3.49
C LYS A 143 9.66 -15.69 3.42
N TRP A 144 10.57 -14.93 4.02
CA TRP A 144 10.57 -13.47 3.95
C TRP A 144 10.78 -12.98 2.52
N TYR A 145 11.75 -13.55 1.80
CA TYR A 145 12.02 -13.21 0.40
C TYR A 145 10.87 -13.60 -0.53
N ARG A 146 10.26 -14.78 -0.33
CA ARG A 146 9.09 -15.22 -1.11
C ARG A 146 7.90 -14.28 -0.90
N ASN A 147 7.58 -13.92 0.34
CA ASN A 147 6.49 -13.01 0.64
C ASN A 147 6.74 -11.60 0.11
N ARG A 148 7.97 -11.07 0.26
CA ARG A 148 8.38 -9.79 -0.35
C ARG A 148 8.23 -9.81 -1.87
N SER A 149 8.60 -10.91 -2.52
CA SER A 149 8.51 -11.06 -3.98
C SER A 149 7.07 -10.97 -4.49
N ILE A 150 6.09 -11.50 -3.75
CA ILE A 150 4.66 -11.40 -4.11
C ILE A 150 4.24 -9.94 -4.25
N PHE A 151 4.59 -9.10 -3.27
CA PHE A 151 4.23 -7.68 -3.29
C PHE A 151 5.00 -6.90 -4.36
N LEU A 152 6.28 -7.18 -4.55
CA LEU A 152 7.08 -6.56 -5.61
C LEU A 152 6.52 -6.87 -7.01
N LYS A 153 6.12 -8.12 -7.26
CA LYS A 153 5.50 -8.53 -8.53
C LYS A 153 4.13 -7.88 -8.72
N ALA A 154 3.34 -7.76 -7.65
CA ALA A 154 2.01 -7.15 -7.72
C ALA A 154 2.04 -5.65 -8.07
N LEU A 155 3.16 -4.98 -7.80
CA LEU A 155 3.38 -3.57 -8.15
C LEU A 155 4.07 -3.39 -9.50
N ASP A 156 4.45 -4.46 -10.19
CA ASP A 156 5.23 -4.36 -11.42
C ASP A 156 4.44 -3.58 -12.49
N ASN A 157 5.10 -2.62 -13.14
CA ASN A 157 4.50 -1.62 -14.05
C ASN A 157 3.48 -0.64 -13.42
N ARG A 158 3.38 -0.56 -12.08
CA ARG A 158 2.45 0.32 -11.35
C ARG A 158 3.18 1.27 -10.38
N ARG A 159 4.36 1.75 -10.80
CA ARG A 159 5.24 2.65 -10.02
C ARG A 159 4.50 3.86 -9.43
N SER A 160 3.56 4.44 -10.17
CA SER A 160 2.79 5.60 -9.74
C SER A 160 1.94 5.35 -8.50
N VAL A 161 1.74 4.11 -8.04
CA VAL A 161 1.08 3.89 -6.76
C VAL A 161 1.98 4.35 -5.60
N VAL A 162 3.26 4.02 -5.62
CA VAL A 162 4.18 4.26 -4.48
C VAL A 162 5.06 5.50 -4.61
N ASP A 163 5.41 5.90 -5.82
CA ASP A 163 6.23 7.10 -6.04
C ASP A 163 5.33 8.28 -6.39
N PRO A 164 5.42 9.47 -5.76
CA PRO A 164 6.25 9.84 -4.58
C PRO A 164 5.53 9.52 -3.25
N PRO A 165 6.18 9.49 -2.07
CA PRO A 165 7.55 9.91 -1.76
C PRO A 165 8.55 8.75 -1.65
N TYR A 166 8.15 7.53 -1.98
CA TYR A 166 9.06 6.38 -1.89
C TYR A 166 9.93 6.26 -3.12
N LYS A 167 11.14 5.72 -2.91
CA LYS A 167 11.92 5.14 -3.99
C LYS A 167 11.24 3.86 -4.48
N PHE A 168 10.95 3.78 -5.77
CA PHE A 168 10.43 2.57 -6.38
C PHE A 168 11.52 1.49 -6.48
N GLU A 169 11.20 0.29 -6.03
CA GLU A 169 12.04 -0.89 -6.17
C GLU A 169 11.29 -1.98 -6.93
N LYS A 170 11.93 -2.52 -7.97
CA LYS A 170 11.42 -3.68 -8.73
C LYS A 170 11.77 -5.00 -8.03
N ALA A 171 11.03 -6.04 -8.37
CA ALA A 171 11.39 -7.40 -7.97
C ALA A 171 12.76 -7.77 -8.55
N VAL A 172 13.77 -7.89 -7.71
CA VAL A 172 15.05 -8.49 -8.10
C VAL A 172 14.92 -10.00 -7.95
N ASN A 173 15.22 -10.76 -9.00
CA ASN A 173 15.27 -12.21 -8.91
C ASN A 173 16.50 -12.64 -8.08
N PRO A 174 16.32 -13.19 -6.87
CA PRO A 174 17.45 -13.59 -6.03
C PRO A 174 18.22 -14.79 -6.61
N PHE A 175 17.63 -15.52 -7.57
CA PHE A 175 18.26 -16.66 -8.27
C PHE A 175 18.96 -16.27 -9.58
N ALA A 176 18.90 -14.99 -10.00
CA ALA A 176 19.62 -14.51 -11.19
C ALA A 176 21.13 -14.31 -10.96
N ARG A 177 21.70 -14.93 -9.93
CA ARG A 177 23.16 -15.06 -9.77
C ARG A 177 23.66 -16.15 -10.70
N GLY A 178 23.77 -15.85 -11.99
CA GLY A 178 24.33 -16.83 -12.91
C GLY A 178 24.18 -16.59 -14.40
N THR A 179 24.34 -15.36 -14.89
CA THR A 179 24.82 -15.13 -16.27
C THR A 179 25.29 -13.68 -16.40
N PHE A 180 26.60 -13.51 -16.61
CA PHE A 180 27.21 -12.23 -16.97
C PHE A 180 26.72 -11.78 -18.36
N ALA A 181 26.10 -10.60 -18.45
CA ALA A 181 26.17 -9.61 -19.55
C ALA A 181 24.94 -8.69 -19.50
N ASP A 182 25.08 -7.56 -18.81
CA ASP A 182 24.52 -6.25 -19.19
C ASP A 182 24.93 -5.22 -18.12
N GLN A 183 26.23 -4.90 -18.13
CA GLN A 183 26.81 -3.81 -17.34
C GLN A 183 26.58 -2.43 -17.99
N HIS A 184 25.53 -2.25 -18.81
CA HIS A 184 25.27 -1.00 -19.52
C HIS A 184 23.92 -0.33 -19.19
N GLY A 185 23.28 -0.69 -18.08
CA GLY A 185 22.05 -0.01 -17.62
C GLY A 185 22.04 0.43 -16.15
N ILE A 186 23.04 0.05 -15.34
CA ILE A 186 23.03 0.31 -13.89
C ILE A 186 23.69 1.65 -13.53
N GLU A 187 24.51 2.22 -14.42
CA GLU A 187 25.22 3.47 -14.13
C GLU A 187 24.40 4.74 -14.42
N GLU A 188 23.37 4.68 -15.29
CA GLU A 188 22.51 5.85 -15.55
C GLU A 188 21.43 6.09 -14.47
N GLU A 189 21.02 5.08 -13.69
CA GLU A 189 20.07 5.27 -12.57
C GLU A 189 20.74 5.80 -11.28
N ASN A 190 22.07 5.86 -11.22
CA ASN A 190 22.82 6.29 -10.03
C ASN A 190 23.31 7.75 -10.08
N PHE A 191 23.06 8.50 -11.15
CA PHE A 191 23.65 9.84 -11.36
C PHE A 191 22.76 11.05 -11.00
N HIS A 192 21.65 10.85 -10.31
CA HIS A 192 20.87 11.93 -9.69
C HIS A 192 20.85 11.84 -8.15
N THR A 193 21.98 11.47 -7.54
CA THR A 193 22.23 11.75 -6.11
C THR A 193 22.50 13.23 -5.92
N LYS A 194 21.45 14.02 -5.65
CA LYS A 194 21.56 15.32 -4.95
C LYS A 194 20.19 15.91 -4.55
N GLN A 195 19.33 15.14 -3.87
CA GLN A 195 18.24 15.70 -3.02
C GLN A 195 17.55 14.56 -2.24
N GLY A 196 17.69 14.54 -0.90
CA GLY A 196 16.85 13.75 0.02
C GLY A 196 17.00 12.22 -0.02
N SER A 197 17.20 11.57 1.13
CA SER A 197 17.24 10.11 1.24
C SER A 197 15.86 9.47 1.04
N GLU A 198 15.47 9.18 -0.20
CA GLU A 198 14.22 8.47 -0.48
C GLU A 198 14.23 7.06 0.14
N GLN A 199 13.22 6.74 0.95
CA GLN A 199 13.08 5.43 1.61
C GLN A 199 12.44 4.40 0.67
N SER A 200 12.88 3.14 0.78
CA SER A 200 12.34 2.00 0.04
C SER A 200 10.86 1.77 0.35
N TRP A 201 10.00 1.77 -0.69
CA TRP A 201 8.57 1.56 -0.50
C TRP A 201 8.26 0.23 0.19
N ILE A 202 8.97 -0.83 -0.22
CA ILE A 202 8.70 -2.19 0.26
C ILE A 202 9.23 -2.38 1.67
N GLU A 203 10.42 -1.87 2.01
CA GLU A 203 10.94 -2.02 3.38
C GLU A 203 10.07 -1.25 4.40
N CYS A 204 9.54 -0.08 4.02
CA CYS A 204 8.63 0.69 4.89
C CYS A 204 7.26 0.02 5.07
N GLN A 205 6.71 -0.57 4.00
CA GLN A 205 5.34 -1.06 4.00
C GLN A 205 5.20 -2.55 4.33
N LEU A 206 6.26 -3.34 4.17
CA LEU A 206 6.22 -4.80 4.33
C LEU A 206 5.64 -5.25 5.69
N PRO A 207 5.92 -4.60 6.85
CA PRO A 207 5.30 -5.00 8.11
C PRO A 207 3.76 -4.99 8.07
N PHE A 208 3.16 -3.94 7.49
CA PHE A 208 1.71 -3.82 7.34
C PHE A 208 1.17 -4.80 6.30
N LEU A 209 1.89 -4.97 5.18
CA LEU A 209 1.51 -5.92 4.13
C LEU A 209 1.52 -7.37 4.65
N MET A 210 2.48 -7.69 5.53
CA MET A 210 2.57 -9.00 6.19
C MET A 210 1.45 -9.21 7.21
N ALA A 211 1.06 -8.17 7.95
CA ALA A 211 -0.10 -8.22 8.85
C ALA A 211 -1.42 -8.50 8.09
N MET A 212 -1.50 -8.09 6.83
CA MET A 212 -2.66 -8.31 5.95
C MET A 212 -2.52 -9.52 5.01
N LYS A 213 -1.45 -10.33 5.12
CA LYS A 213 -1.13 -11.36 4.11
C LYS A 213 -2.28 -12.35 3.89
N ASP A 214 -2.92 -12.77 4.98
CA ASP A 214 -3.98 -13.79 5.01
C ASP A 214 -5.39 -13.19 4.88
N MET A 215 -5.50 -11.86 4.77
CA MET A 215 -6.77 -11.22 4.48
C MET A 215 -7.21 -11.53 3.05
N SER A 216 -8.51 -11.38 2.79
CA SER A 216 -9.09 -11.48 1.46
C SER A 216 -8.39 -10.52 0.47
N GLY A 217 -8.65 -10.72 -0.83
CA GLY A 217 -8.13 -9.87 -1.92
C GLY A 217 -6.64 -9.97 -2.23
N THR A 218 -6.27 -9.19 -3.25
CA THR A 218 -5.00 -9.28 -3.96
C THR A 218 -3.88 -8.55 -3.22
N ALA A 219 -2.64 -8.96 -3.47
CA ALA A 219 -1.46 -8.25 -3.00
C ALA A 219 -1.44 -6.78 -3.45
N PHE A 220 -1.93 -6.48 -4.66
CA PHE A 220 -2.02 -5.12 -5.17
C PHE A 220 -2.99 -4.26 -4.35
N GLN A 221 -4.17 -4.78 -4.02
CA GLN A 221 -5.14 -4.05 -3.18
C GLN A 221 -4.58 -3.76 -1.78
N LYS A 222 -3.85 -4.70 -1.18
CA LYS A 222 -3.15 -4.49 0.11
C LYS A 222 -2.08 -3.39 0.00
N ILE A 223 -1.37 -3.32 -1.13
CA ILE A 223 -0.43 -2.24 -1.42
C ILE A 223 -1.15 -0.90 -1.53
N LEU A 224 -2.29 -0.81 -2.22
CA LEU A 224 -3.05 0.44 -2.35
C LEU A 224 -3.41 1.02 -0.98
N LEU A 225 -4.02 0.20 -0.11
CA LEU A 225 -4.42 0.63 1.23
C LEU A 225 -3.22 1.07 2.06
N THR A 226 -2.21 0.20 2.16
CA THR A 226 -1.01 0.46 2.97
C THR A 226 -0.28 1.70 2.47
N THR A 227 -0.15 1.84 1.15
CA THR A 227 0.56 2.96 0.54
C THR A 227 -0.15 4.26 0.86
N TYR A 228 -1.47 4.35 0.64
CA TYR A 228 -2.20 5.58 0.90
C TYR A 228 -2.11 5.98 2.38
N ILE A 229 -2.41 5.05 3.30
CA ILE A 229 -2.34 5.32 4.75
C ILE A 229 -0.91 5.70 5.16
N HIS A 230 0.10 4.92 4.78
CA HIS A 230 1.47 5.17 5.24
C HIS A 230 2.06 6.45 4.64
N LYS A 231 1.76 6.78 3.37
CA LYS A 231 2.16 8.07 2.78
C LYS A 231 1.56 9.24 3.55
N THR A 232 0.25 9.19 3.81
CA THR A 232 -0.45 10.26 4.52
C THR A 232 0.03 10.41 5.95
N PHE A 233 0.08 9.33 6.72
CA PHE A 233 0.23 9.42 8.17
C PHE A 233 1.69 9.26 8.65
N SER A 234 2.57 8.63 7.88
CA SER A 234 4.00 8.50 8.25
C SER A 234 4.88 9.54 7.57
N PHE A 235 4.59 9.89 6.32
CA PHE A 235 5.39 10.86 5.56
C PHE A 235 4.77 12.26 5.49
N LEU A 236 3.52 12.41 5.97
CA LEU A 236 2.74 13.64 5.79
C LEU A 236 2.68 14.07 4.32
N HIS A 237 2.72 13.08 3.41
CA HIS A 237 2.55 13.31 1.99
C HIS A 237 1.05 13.47 1.73
N ILE A 238 0.63 14.73 1.65
CA ILE A 238 -0.76 15.12 1.47
C ILE A 238 -1.14 14.96 0.00
N GLU A 239 -1.79 13.84 -0.31
CA GLU A 239 -2.31 13.53 -1.64
C GLU A 239 -3.82 13.24 -1.52
N PRO A 240 -4.70 14.02 -2.18
CA PRO A 240 -6.11 13.69 -2.25
C PRO A 240 -6.36 12.30 -2.85
N LEU A 241 -7.25 11.53 -2.22
CA LEU A 241 -7.53 10.15 -2.62
C LEU A 241 -7.96 10.01 -4.10
N TRP A 242 -8.68 11.00 -4.65
CA TRP A 242 -9.06 10.98 -6.07
C TRP A 242 -7.87 11.24 -7.01
N LEU A 243 -6.87 12.03 -6.60
CA LEU A 243 -5.64 12.22 -7.36
C LEU A 243 -4.78 10.95 -7.29
N PHE A 244 -4.66 10.34 -6.11
CA PHE A 244 -4.02 9.03 -5.95
C PHE A 244 -4.66 7.98 -6.88
N ALA A 245 -5.99 7.94 -6.93
CA ALA A 245 -6.73 7.05 -7.82
C ALA A 245 -6.47 7.34 -9.31
N LYS A 246 -6.50 8.61 -9.72
CA LYS A 246 -6.23 9.05 -11.09
C LYS A 246 -4.82 8.65 -11.53
N ARG A 247 -3.82 8.97 -10.72
CA ARG A 247 -2.39 8.74 -10.97
C ARG A 247 -2.03 7.26 -10.98
N GLY A 248 -2.64 6.48 -10.09
CA GLY A 248 -2.55 5.02 -10.06
C GLY A 248 -3.37 4.31 -11.14
N LYS A 249 -4.22 5.04 -11.90
CA LYS A 249 -5.21 4.48 -12.85
C LYS A 249 -6.09 3.40 -12.21
N LEU A 250 -6.54 3.66 -10.99
CA LEU A 250 -7.23 2.68 -10.14
C LEU A 250 -8.74 2.67 -10.43
N GLY A 251 -9.36 1.49 -10.51
CA GLY A 251 -10.81 1.35 -10.65
C GLY A 251 -11.45 0.87 -9.34
N GLY A 252 -12.22 -0.23 -9.45
CA GLY A 252 -12.87 -0.87 -8.29
C GLY A 252 -11.91 -1.44 -7.25
N GLU A 253 -10.61 -1.55 -7.58
CA GLU A 253 -9.58 -1.99 -6.64
C GLU A 253 -9.43 -1.07 -5.44
N LEU A 254 -9.67 0.24 -5.62
CA LEU A 254 -9.59 1.22 -4.53
C LEU A 254 -10.68 1.02 -3.49
N SER A 255 -11.93 0.85 -3.95
CA SER A 255 -13.10 0.52 -3.12
C SER A 255 -12.82 -0.73 -2.29
N TRP A 256 -12.38 -1.80 -2.94
CA TRP A 256 -12.05 -3.06 -2.26
C TRP A 256 -10.95 -2.87 -1.20
N ALA A 257 -9.89 -2.12 -1.52
CA ALA A 257 -8.80 -1.85 -0.59
C ALA A 257 -9.28 -1.14 0.69
N PHE A 258 -10.20 -0.17 0.57
CA PHE A 258 -10.74 0.53 1.74
C PHE A 258 -11.76 -0.30 2.53
N ARG A 259 -12.50 -1.23 1.91
CA ARG A 259 -13.34 -2.20 2.66
C ARG A 259 -12.52 -3.09 3.58
N THR A 260 -11.33 -3.49 3.11
CA THR A 260 -10.38 -4.31 3.87
C THR A 260 -9.99 -3.64 5.18
N TYR A 261 -9.80 -2.32 5.16
CA TYR A 261 -9.52 -1.55 6.37
C TYR A 261 -10.65 -1.65 7.38
N ASN A 262 -11.91 -1.57 6.94
CA ASN A 262 -13.06 -1.61 7.85
C ASN A 262 -13.12 -2.91 8.64
N GLU A 263 -12.61 -4.02 8.08
CA GLU A 263 -12.57 -5.34 8.72
C GLU A 263 -11.41 -5.52 9.71
N LYS A 264 -10.30 -4.77 9.56
CA LYS A 264 -9.07 -4.91 10.37
C LYS A 264 -8.40 -3.56 10.63
N ASP A 265 -9.15 -2.65 11.23
CA ASP A 265 -8.69 -1.29 11.50
C ASP A 265 -7.46 -1.26 12.43
N SER A 266 -7.36 -2.21 13.36
CA SER A 266 -6.30 -2.35 14.36
C SER A 266 -4.88 -2.37 13.79
N ILE A 267 -4.71 -2.76 12.52
CA ILE A 267 -3.41 -2.75 11.84
C ILE A 267 -2.86 -1.33 11.70
N PHE A 268 -3.74 -0.35 11.50
CA PHE A 268 -3.40 1.04 11.21
C PHE A 268 -3.84 2.04 12.28
N SER A 269 -4.68 1.63 13.25
CA SER A 269 -5.23 2.54 14.27
C SER A 269 -4.15 3.35 14.97
N GLY A 270 -3.06 2.72 15.42
CA GLY A 270 -1.96 3.43 16.10
C GLY A 270 -1.27 4.47 15.22
N LEU A 271 -1.08 4.16 13.93
CA LEU A 271 -0.48 5.10 12.97
C LEU A 271 -1.40 6.30 12.69
N ILE A 272 -2.69 6.04 12.50
CA ILE A 272 -3.67 7.09 12.19
C ILE A 272 -3.91 7.97 13.41
N GLU A 273 -4.22 7.39 14.57
CA GLU A 273 -4.56 8.12 15.79
C GLU A 273 -3.39 8.97 16.29
N GLY A 274 -2.15 8.48 16.15
CA GLY A 274 -0.95 9.22 16.51
C GLY A 274 -0.63 10.42 15.62
N ASN A 275 -1.13 10.43 14.37
CA ASN A 275 -0.73 11.43 13.36
C ASN A 275 -1.89 12.23 12.76
N LEU A 276 -3.14 12.02 13.18
CA LEU A 276 -4.28 12.81 12.72
C LEU A 276 -4.08 14.32 12.93
N TYR A 277 -3.53 14.70 14.09
CA TYR A 277 -3.20 16.10 14.39
C TYR A 277 -2.07 16.66 13.53
N ALA A 278 -1.21 15.82 12.97
CA ALA A 278 -0.10 16.25 12.12
C ALA A 278 -0.54 16.63 10.69
N LEU A 279 -1.81 16.36 10.33
CA LEU A 279 -2.40 16.75 9.04
C LEU A 279 -2.89 18.21 9.01
N GLU A 280 -2.23 19.10 9.75
CA GLU A 280 -2.57 20.52 9.76
C GLU A 280 -2.29 21.19 8.40
N HIS A 281 -3.24 22.02 7.97
CA HIS A 281 -3.13 22.80 6.75
C HIS A 281 -2.05 23.87 6.90
N ASN A 282 -0.91 23.68 6.23
CA ASN A 282 0.24 24.56 6.31
C ASN A 282 0.94 24.72 4.94
N ARG A 283 1.96 25.59 4.87
CA ARG A 283 2.69 25.83 3.62
C ARG A 283 3.27 24.56 2.99
N ALA A 284 3.77 23.62 3.79
CA ALA A 284 4.34 22.37 3.28
C ALA A 284 3.28 21.46 2.66
N SER A 285 2.11 21.32 3.30
CA SER A 285 0.97 20.58 2.75
C SER A 285 0.48 21.19 1.42
N ILE A 286 0.38 22.52 1.34
CA ILE A 286 0.00 23.25 0.13
C ILE A 286 1.03 23.01 -0.97
N HIS A 287 2.32 23.12 -0.66
CA HIS A 287 3.38 22.85 -1.62
C HIS A 287 3.34 21.40 -2.12
N CYS A 288 3.09 20.43 -1.24
CA CYS A 288 2.97 19.02 -1.61
C CYS A 288 1.84 18.80 -2.63
N VAL A 289 0.65 19.32 -2.35
CA VAL A 289 -0.51 19.22 -3.26
C VAL A 289 -0.27 20.00 -4.55
N TYR A 290 0.37 21.17 -4.48
CA TYR A 290 0.72 21.98 -5.65
C TYR A 290 1.59 21.23 -6.65
N GLU A 291 2.68 20.61 -6.18
CA GLU A 291 3.58 19.85 -7.05
C GLU A 291 2.88 18.64 -7.69
N LEU A 292 2.01 17.96 -6.93
CA LEU A 292 1.18 16.86 -7.47
C LEU A 292 0.25 17.35 -8.58
N LEU A 293 -0.44 18.47 -8.37
CA LEU A 293 -1.32 19.05 -9.39
C LEU A 293 -0.55 19.50 -10.63
N LYS A 294 0.63 20.11 -10.45
CA LYS A 294 1.50 20.56 -11.53
C LYS A 294 2.04 19.41 -12.37
N ALA A 295 2.31 18.26 -11.76
CA ALA A 295 2.74 17.05 -12.47
C ALA A 295 1.60 16.38 -13.27
N GLU A 296 0.37 16.44 -12.76
CA GLU A 296 -0.77 15.69 -13.32
C GLU A 296 -1.66 16.50 -14.28
N ILE A 297 -1.57 17.83 -14.26
CA ILE A 297 -2.41 18.74 -15.05
C ILE A 297 -1.52 19.55 -16.00
N PRO A 298 -1.93 19.80 -17.26
CA PRO A 298 -1.20 20.68 -18.16
C PRO A 298 -0.94 22.05 -17.52
N TRP A 299 0.31 22.30 -17.13
CA TRP A 299 0.72 23.49 -16.39
C TRP A 299 1.47 24.46 -17.30
N PRO A 300 1.12 25.76 -17.35
CA PRO A 300 1.84 26.74 -18.14
C PRO A 300 3.14 27.14 -17.42
N SER A 301 4.16 26.29 -17.55
CA SER A 301 5.47 26.39 -16.86
C SER A 301 6.17 27.74 -17.03
N ASP A 302 5.96 28.41 -18.17
CA ASP A 302 6.80 29.56 -18.57
C ASP A 302 6.20 30.90 -18.14
N ARG A 303 5.01 30.91 -17.53
CA ARG A 303 4.22 32.13 -17.28
C ARG A 303 3.83 32.35 -15.82
N ILE A 304 3.95 31.33 -14.98
CA ILE A 304 3.55 31.36 -13.58
C ILE A 304 4.75 31.04 -12.70
N GLN A 305 5.07 31.92 -11.74
CA GLN A 305 6.08 31.63 -10.74
C GLN A 305 5.48 30.78 -9.62
N ASP A 306 6.02 29.58 -9.40
CA ASP A 306 5.51 28.63 -8.40
C ASP A 306 5.41 29.26 -7.01
N GLU A 307 6.46 29.98 -6.59
CA GLU A 307 6.52 30.67 -5.30
C GLU A 307 5.43 31.72 -5.11
N TYR A 308 5.02 32.38 -6.20
CA TYR A 308 3.91 33.33 -6.16
C TYR A 308 2.59 32.60 -5.85
N ILE A 309 2.33 31.48 -6.51
CA ILE A 309 1.09 30.71 -6.31
C ILE A 309 1.05 30.12 -4.90
N ILE A 310 2.15 29.51 -4.44
CA ILE A 310 2.22 28.92 -3.10
C ILE A 310 1.99 30.00 -2.03
N ARG A 311 2.61 31.17 -2.16
CA ARG A 311 2.35 32.30 -1.23
C ARG A 311 0.88 32.73 -1.26
N LYS A 312 0.28 32.89 -2.44
CA LYS A 312 -1.14 33.28 -2.56
C LYS A 312 -2.10 32.21 -2.05
N ALA A 313 -1.73 30.94 -2.12
CA ALA A 313 -2.49 29.85 -1.54
C ALA A 313 -2.44 29.89 -0.01
N VAL A 314 -1.28 30.18 0.59
CA VAL A 314 -1.16 30.41 2.04
C VAL A 314 -2.00 31.61 2.49
N GLU A 315 -1.95 32.74 1.79
CA GLU A 315 -2.82 33.91 2.09
C GLU A 315 -4.32 33.57 1.94
N SER A 316 -4.67 32.68 0.99
CA SER A 316 -6.05 32.22 0.85
C SER A 316 -6.49 31.31 2.01
N LYS A 317 -5.58 30.47 2.51
CA LYS A 317 -5.81 29.63 3.68
C LYS A 317 -6.08 30.48 4.92
N GLU A 318 -5.24 31.47 5.20
CA GLU A 318 -5.41 32.42 6.32
C GLU A 318 -6.77 33.13 6.26
N ARG A 319 -7.15 33.63 5.07
CA ARG A 319 -8.47 34.27 4.85
C ARG A 319 -9.65 33.32 5.09
N LEU A 320 -9.53 32.05 4.71
CA LEU A 320 -10.57 31.04 4.96
C LEU A 320 -10.66 30.68 6.45
N GLU A 321 -9.54 30.67 7.18
CA GLU A 321 -9.51 30.49 8.64
C GLU A 321 -10.16 31.66 9.37
N GLU A 322 -9.80 32.90 9.02
CA GLU A 322 -10.38 34.11 9.62
C GLU A 322 -11.90 34.17 9.47
N LYS A 323 -12.44 33.70 8.34
CA LYS A 323 -13.87 33.61 8.07
C LYS A 323 -14.56 32.39 8.73
N GLY A 324 -13.81 31.54 9.43
CA GLY A 324 -14.31 30.31 10.06
C GLY A 324 -14.76 29.23 9.06
N LEU A 325 -14.37 29.35 7.78
CA LEU A 325 -14.84 28.47 6.71
C LEU A 325 -14.16 27.10 6.74
N ILE A 326 -12.89 27.03 7.16
CA ILE A 326 -12.19 25.76 7.34
C ILE A 326 -12.82 24.93 8.46
N GLU A 327 -13.13 25.55 9.60
CA GLU A 327 -13.78 24.85 10.71
C GLU A 327 -15.18 24.39 10.36
N LYS A 328 -15.94 25.22 9.61
CA LYS A 328 -17.23 24.81 9.05
C LYS A 328 -17.08 23.62 8.10
N LEU A 329 -16.02 23.60 7.27
CA LEU A 329 -15.74 22.48 6.36
C LEU A 329 -15.47 21.17 7.10
N LYS A 330 -14.70 21.22 8.20
CA LYS A 330 -14.38 20.05 9.05
C LYS A 330 -15.62 19.45 9.74
N GLN A 331 -16.69 20.23 9.90
CA GLN A 331 -17.96 19.75 10.46
C GLN A 331 -18.76 18.91 9.46
N TYR A 332 -18.56 19.10 8.16
CA TYR A 332 -19.22 18.28 7.15
C TYR A 332 -18.52 16.92 7.01
N ASN A 333 -19.29 15.84 7.17
CA ASN A 333 -18.83 14.52 6.75
C ASN A 333 -18.98 14.41 5.23
N LEU A 334 -17.96 14.79 4.48
CA LEU A 334 -17.96 14.82 3.02
C LEU A 334 -17.53 13.49 2.39
N MET A 335 -16.89 12.60 3.15
CA MET A 335 -16.50 11.28 2.69
C MET A 335 -17.70 10.33 2.66
N ASP A 336 -17.74 9.43 1.67
CA ASP A 336 -18.56 8.23 1.75
C ASP A 336 -18.04 7.32 2.87
N ALA A 337 -18.95 6.56 3.50
CA ALA A 337 -18.61 5.70 4.63
C ALA A 337 -17.49 4.71 4.28
N GLU A 338 -17.48 4.20 3.04
CA GLU A 338 -16.48 3.25 2.57
C GLU A 338 -15.05 3.81 2.63
N TYR A 339 -14.85 5.09 2.29
CA TYR A 339 -13.53 5.73 2.24
C TYR A 339 -13.17 6.52 3.51
N SER A 340 -14.09 6.57 4.48
CA SER A 340 -13.95 7.37 5.70
C SER A 340 -13.01 6.76 6.75
N LEU A 341 -12.42 5.60 6.48
CA LEU A 341 -11.60 4.84 7.44
C LEU A 341 -12.34 4.64 8.78
N ASN A 342 -13.51 4.02 8.75
CA ASN A 342 -14.42 3.88 9.89
C ASN A 342 -14.79 5.23 10.55
N GLY A 343 -15.00 6.28 9.74
CA GLY A 343 -15.37 7.61 10.21
C GLY A 343 -14.23 8.46 10.78
N ARG A 344 -12.98 7.97 10.76
CA ARG A 344 -11.79 8.74 11.16
C ARG A 344 -11.47 9.89 10.19
N LEU A 345 -11.84 9.76 8.92
CA LEU A 345 -11.76 10.80 7.90
C LEU A 345 -13.15 11.32 7.54
N ARG A 346 -13.44 12.57 7.92
CA ARG A 346 -14.70 13.27 7.59
C ARG A 346 -14.57 14.12 6.33
N THR A 347 -13.43 14.81 6.21
CA THR A 347 -13.10 15.64 5.07
C THR A 347 -11.98 14.94 4.29
N PRO A 348 -12.02 14.91 2.95
CA PRO A 348 -10.93 14.37 2.18
C PRO A 348 -9.61 15.09 2.47
N ILE A 349 -8.53 14.32 2.62
CA ILE A 349 -7.16 14.83 2.76
C ILE A 349 -6.81 15.66 1.52
N GLY A 350 -6.12 16.79 1.70
CA GLY A 350 -5.71 17.66 0.60
C GLY A 350 -6.81 18.55 0.02
N LEU A 351 -8.07 18.45 0.48
CA LEU A 351 -9.18 19.23 -0.08
C LEU A 351 -9.00 20.74 0.14
N VAL A 352 -8.59 21.15 1.35
CA VAL A 352 -8.37 22.55 1.70
C VAL A 352 -7.23 23.14 0.88
N GLU A 353 -6.15 22.40 0.73
CA GLU A 353 -4.99 22.74 -0.08
C GLU A 353 -5.39 22.95 -1.54
N CYS A 354 -6.19 22.04 -2.12
CA CYS A 354 -6.74 22.20 -3.47
C CYS A 354 -7.56 23.49 -3.61
N ILE A 355 -8.44 23.80 -2.65
CA ILE A 355 -9.25 25.04 -2.66
C ILE A 355 -8.34 26.27 -2.62
N CYS A 356 -7.34 26.27 -1.74
CA CYS A 356 -6.40 27.38 -1.61
C CYS A 356 -5.58 27.62 -2.88
N ILE A 357 -5.14 26.54 -3.56
CA ILE A 357 -4.42 26.61 -4.83
C ILE A 357 -5.33 27.13 -5.95
N ILE A 358 -6.57 26.64 -6.05
CA ILE A 358 -7.56 27.14 -7.02
C ILE A 358 -7.79 28.64 -6.80
N ASN A 359 -7.94 29.08 -5.55
CA ASN A 359 -8.10 30.49 -5.21
C ASN A 359 -6.88 31.31 -5.62
N ALA A 360 -5.68 30.84 -5.33
CA ALA A 360 -4.44 31.49 -5.74
C ALA A 360 -4.34 31.67 -7.26
N LEU A 361 -4.72 30.64 -8.02
CA LEU A 361 -4.75 30.67 -9.48
C LEU A 361 -5.78 31.68 -10.01
N HIS A 362 -6.97 31.78 -9.39
CA HIS A 362 -7.97 32.77 -9.76
C HIS A 362 -7.49 34.22 -9.55
N HIS A 363 -6.65 34.48 -8.53
CA HIS A 363 -6.07 35.81 -8.30
C HIS A 363 -4.91 36.14 -9.25
N HIS A 364 -4.24 35.12 -9.81
CA HIS A 364 -3.16 35.30 -10.77
C HIS A 364 -3.75 35.50 -12.17
N SER A 365 -4.46 36.62 -12.37
CA SER A 365 -5.11 36.97 -13.63
C SER A 365 -4.09 37.40 -14.68
N GLY A 366 -3.55 36.41 -15.40
CA GLY A 366 -2.79 36.59 -16.65
C GLY A 366 -3.07 35.52 -17.71
N ILE A 367 -3.81 34.45 -17.36
CA ILE A 367 -4.18 33.36 -18.28
C ILE A 367 -5.68 33.10 -18.13
N ASP A 368 -6.46 33.64 -19.06
CA ASP A 368 -7.91 33.43 -19.09
C ASP A 368 -8.23 31.93 -19.07
N ASN A 369 -9.08 31.51 -18.13
CA ASN A 369 -9.58 30.15 -17.92
C ASN A 369 -8.63 29.10 -17.30
N PHE A 370 -7.35 29.37 -17.03
CA PHE A 370 -6.46 28.34 -16.45
C PHE A 370 -6.95 27.83 -15.08
N ALA A 371 -7.33 28.73 -14.18
CA ALA A 371 -7.89 28.36 -12.87
C ALA A 371 -9.19 27.53 -13.01
N ILE A 372 -10.00 27.84 -14.03
CA ILE A 372 -11.23 27.09 -14.34
C ILE A 372 -10.88 25.68 -14.83
N ASP A 373 -9.84 25.54 -15.66
CA ASP A 373 -9.41 24.26 -16.20
C ASP A 373 -8.77 23.38 -15.10
N VAL A 374 -7.93 23.95 -14.24
CA VAL A 374 -7.42 23.25 -13.04
C VAL A 374 -8.57 22.81 -12.13
N ARG A 375 -9.55 23.68 -11.87
CA ARG A 375 -10.75 23.31 -11.10
C ARG A 375 -11.51 22.15 -11.74
N LYS A 376 -11.68 22.15 -13.07
CA LYS A 376 -12.35 21.05 -13.79
C LYS A 376 -11.54 19.76 -13.79
N GLU A 377 -10.21 19.82 -13.72
CA GLU A 377 -9.36 18.63 -13.63
C GLU A 377 -9.37 18.02 -12.21
N ILE A 378 -9.46 18.86 -11.18
CA ILE A 378 -9.58 18.41 -9.78
C ILE A 378 -11.00 17.92 -9.49
N PHE A 379 -12.02 18.65 -9.96
CA PHE A 379 -13.45 18.37 -9.76
C PHE A 379 -14.20 18.29 -11.10
N PRO A 380 -14.00 17.23 -11.90
CA PRO A 380 -14.66 17.12 -13.20
C PRO A 380 -16.17 16.99 -13.06
N ASN A 381 -16.91 17.97 -13.60
CA ASN A 381 -18.37 17.99 -13.58
C ASN A 381 -19.03 16.99 -14.56
N ARG A 382 -18.29 16.49 -15.56
CA ARG A 382 -18.77 15.54 -16.59
C ARG A 382 -17.72 14.46 -16.86
N GLY A 383 -18.12 13.19 -17.01
CA GLY A 383 -17.24 12.06 -17.35
C GLY A 383 -17.61 10.76 -16.64
N LYS A 384 -17.21 9.60 -17.21
CA LYS A 384 -17.58 8.25 -16.70
C LYS A 384 -16.79 7.79 -15.46
N SER A 385 -15.65 8.40 -15.12
CA SER A 385 -14.88 8.08 -13.90
C SER A 385 -14.64 9.34 -13.05
N GLN A 386 -15.67 9.75 -12.31
CA GLN A 386 -15.55 10.86 -11.35
C GLN A 386 -15.07 10.28 -10.01
N TYR A 387 -13.77 9.99 -9.88
CA TYR A 387 -13.20 9.39 -8.66
C TYR A 387 -13.63 10.12 -7.39
N TRP A 388 -13.64 11.45 -7.43
CA TRP A 388 -14.11 12.29 -6.32
C TRP A 388 -15.59 12.05 -5.99
N LYS A 389 -16.48 11.80 -6.97
CA LYS A 389 -17.88 11.43 -6.72
C LYS A 389 -18.00 10.05 -6.10
N ASN A 390 -17.19 9.09 -6.53
CA ASN A 390 -17.18 7.77 -5.90
C ASN A 390 -16.72 7.88 -4.44
N ILE A 391 -15.76 8.76 -4.15
CA ILE A 391 -15.19 8.95 -2.81
C ILE A 391 -16.12 9.74 -1.88
N MET A 392 -16.86 10.72 -2.41
CA MET A 392 -17.74 11.60 -1.63
C MET A 392 -19.24 11.23 -1.73
N GLY A 393 -19.58 10.26 -2.58
CA GLY A 393 -20.96 9.80 -2.81
C GLY A 393 -21.90 10.92 -3.30
N GLU A 394 -23.14 10.91 -2.81
CA GLU A 394 -24.15 11.92 -3.13
C GLU A 394 -23.79 13.34 -2.66
N LYS A 395 -22.92 13.43 -1.64
CA LYS A 395 -22.49 14.71 -1.03
C LYS A 395 -21.55 15.49 -1.95
N ALA A 396 -20.93 14.78 -2.89
CA ALA A 396 -20.00 15.33 -3.85
C ALA A 396 -20.65 16.45 -4.68
N GLU A 397 -21.82 16.18 -5.24
CA GLU A 397 -22.51 17.12 -6.11
C GLU A 397 -22.98 18.37 -5.36
N ILE A 398 -23.50 18.19 -4.15
CA ILE A 398 -23.88 19.29 -3.25
C ILE A 398 -22.65 20.15 -2.94
N PHE A 399 -21.52 19.54 -2.59
CA PHE A 399 -20.30 20.26 -2.29
C PHE A 399 -19.82 21.08 -3.49
N VAL A 400 -19.67 20.48 -4.68
CA VAL A 400 -19.10 21.16 -5.85
C VAL A 400 -20.01 22.25 -6.40
N ASN A 401 -21.33 22.06 -6.35
CA ASN A 401 -22.29 22.99 -6.93
C ASN A 401 -22.73 24.10 -5.97
N LEU A 402 -22.74 23.86 -4.66
CA LEU A 402 -23.29 24.80 -3.68
C LEU A 402 -22.24 25.35 -2.71
N VAL A 403 -21.26 24.53 -2.28
CA VAL A 403 -20.30 24.92 -1.23
C VAL A 403 -18.99 25.44 -1.82
N LEU A 404 -18.45 24.74 -2.81
CA LEU A 404 -17.19 25.10 -3.46
C LEU A 404 -17.23 26.50 -4.13
N PRO A 405 -18.34 26.94 -4.78
CA PRO A 405 -18.41 28.29 -5.29
C PRO A 405 -18.24 29.33 -4.18
N ASP A 406 -18.88 29.17 -3.02
CA ASP A 406 -18.72 30.13 -1.91
C ASP A 406 -17.30 30.17 -1.37
N LEU A 407 -16.60 29.02 -1.37
CA LEU A 407 -15.21 28.89 -0.94
C LEU A 407 -14.19 29.42 -1.96
N CYS A 408 -14.56 29.42 -3.25
CA CYS A 408 -13.70 29.89 -4.34
C CYS A 408 -14.01 31.30 -4.84
N LEU A 409 -15.23 31.77 -4.63
CA LEU A 409 -15.78 33.07 -5.03
C LEU A 409 -15.86 34.04 -3.84
N THR A 410 -15.20 33.77 -2.72
CA THR A 410 -15.04 34.77 -1.65
C THR A 410 -14.06 35.90 -2.03
N TYR A 411 -14.04 36.24 -3.33
CA TYR A 411 -13.26 37.27 -4.03
C TYR A 411 -14.12 37.96 -5.08
#